data_AF-A0AAD4KL81-F1
#
_entry.id   AF-A0AAD4KL81-F1
#
_cell.length_a   1.000
_cell.length_b   1.000
_cell.length_c   1.000
_cell.angle_alpha   90.00
_cell.angle_beta   90.00
_cell.angle_gamma   90.00
#
_symmetry.space_group_name_H-M   'P 1'
#
loop_
_entity.id
_entity.type
_entity.pdbx_description
1 polymer ?
#
loop_
_entity_poly.entity_id
_entity_poly.type
_entity_poly.pdbx_seq_one_letter_code
_entity_poly.pdbx_strand_id
1 'polypeptide(L)'
;MSTNSGDDILSMSRLGRFERSMESIYGSFADITDPEKWTPPAKSGGHRGRYLWTDAFGVINFITLHQEWTTSSATGSSNTDKYITLARRLVDTVHDVLGHTRDGKARLPGATDENPLGGGLRIGKLDETGVDGDGQYHHYLTVWMFALNRLSLATGDPAYNRQAIALAKAIHPRFFVNRESTRPRMVWKMSMDLSIALVPSEGNLDPIDGYVIYRLLQASALAAGEKSVGLGLDGEIADYKRVMERKGEHFVSTDPLDLGMTLWTTHWFSDRESWASKLAGRCFQQIYELFEIDRYLSRNIKYRLAFREFGTSLGVRCHSERSPDKERAVDLKSYADAILASWEPYMEVSLSPEKAELTPEDLRPITRVMYSSALIPGAFRAGYLGPEPKTIP
;
A
#
# COMPACT_ATOMS: atom_id res chain seq x y z
N MET A 1 18.33 -5.65 53.73
CA MET A 1 18.77 -4.86 52.58
C MET A 1 19.22 -5.82 51.49
N SER A 2 18.40 -6.00 50.47
CA SER A 2 18.84 -6.30 49.10
C SER A 2 17.58 -6.25 48.24
N THR A 3 17.26 -5.06 47.77
CA THR A 3 16.26 -4.84 46.72
C THR A 3 16.89 -5.31 45.42
N ASN A 4 16.36 -6.41 44.88
CA ASN A 4 16.62 -6.85 43.52
C ASN A 4 16.03 -5.79 42.59
N SER A 5 16.88 -4.94 42.02
CA SER A 5 16.54 -4.04 40.92
C SER A 5 16.29 -4.89 39.67
N GLY A 6 15.02 -5.23 39.45
CA GLY A 6 14.56 -5.66 38.14
C GLY A 6 14.64 -4.46 37.21
N ASP A 7 15.65 -4.45 36.35
CA ASP A 7 15.63 -3.65 35.13
C ASP A 7 14.57 -4.27 34.20
N ASP A 8 13.33 -3.83 34.39
CA ASP A 8 12.25 -4.00 33.42
C ASP A 8 12.60 -3.08 32.24
N ILE A 9 13.30 -3.61 31.23
CA ILE A 9 13.45 -2.94 29.94
C ILE A 9 12.03 -2.84 29.37
N LEU A 10 11.40 -1.68 29.52
CA LEU A 10 10.09 -1.37 28.94
C LEU A 10 10.11 -1.73 27.45
N SER A 11 9.48 -2.84 27.09
CA SER A 11 9.37 -3.22 25.68
C SER A 11 8.57 -2.15 24.95
N MET A 12 9.10 -1.69 23.81
CA MET A 12 8.50 -0.59 23.06
C MET A 12 7.10 -1.00 22.58
N SER A 13 6.10 -0.15 22.82
CA SER A 13 4.72 -0.40 22.40
C SER A 13 4.64 -0.65 20.88
N ARG A 14 3.57 -1.33 20.42
CA ARG A 14 3.34 -1.53 18.97
C ARG A 14 3.39 -0.21 18.19
N LEU A 15 2.79 0.85 18.73
CA LEU A 15 2.81 2.19 18.13
C LEU A 15 4.22 2.81 18.14
N GLY A 16 4.98 2.66 19.22
CA GLY A 16 6.38 3.12 19.26
C GLY A 16 7.26 2.41 18.22
N ARG A 17 7.09 1.10 18.04
CA ARG A 17 7.81 0.33 17.00
C ARG A 17 7.40 0.71 15.59
N PHE A 18 6.12 0.99 15.39
CA PHE A 18 5.59 1.53 14.13
C PHE A 18 6.30 2.85 13.80
N GLU A 19 6.27 3.81 14.73
CA GLU A 19 6.83 5.14 14.52
C GLU A 19 8.34 5.07 14.27
N ARG A 20 9.08 4.31 15.09
CA ARG A 20 10.52 4.12 14.93
C ARG A 20 10.89 3.52 13.57
N SER A 21 10.08 2.58 13.07
CA SER A 21 10.28 2.00 11.74
C SER A 21 10.06 3.04 10.63
N MET A 22 9.05 3.90 10.77
CA MET A 22 8.80 5.02 9.87
C MET A 22 9.92 6.08 9.92
N GLU A 23 10.39 6.45 11.12
CA GLU A 23 11.50 7.41 11.30
C GLU A 23 12.80 6.94 10.65
N SER A 24 13.04 5.62 10.60
CA SER A 24 14.22 5.06 9.95
C SER A 24 14.30 5.37 8.44
N ILE A 25 13.14 5.63 7.82
CA ILE A 25 13.02 6.00 6.40
C ILE A 25 12.83 7.51 6.26
N TYR A 26 11.92 8.09 7.04
CA TYR A 26 11.47 9.47 6.85
C TYR A 26 12.19 10.50 7.75
N GLY A 27 13.23 10.08 8.47
CA GLY A 27 13.97 10.90 9.42
C GLY A 27 13.28 10.96 10.79
N SER A 28 14.00 11.41 11.82
CA SER A 28 13.39 11.54 13.14
C SER A 28 12.28 12.57 13.10
N PHE A 29 11.10 12.19 13.58
CA PHE A 29 9.98 13.09 13.68
C PHE A 29 10.21 14.09 14.79
N ALA A 30 10.86 13.73 15.90
CA ALA A 30 11.18 14.66 16.98
C ALA A 30 11.98 15.90 16.51
N ASP A 31 12.82 15.74 15.50
CA ASP A 31 13.66 16.81 14.94
C ASP A 31 12.89 17.77 14.01
N ILE A 32 11.65 17.44 13.63
CA ILE A 32 10.84 18.26 12.72
C ILE A 32 10.17 19.39 13.52
N THR A 33 10.73 20.58 13.40
CA THR A 33 10.21 21.80 14.04
C THR A 33 9.10 22.48 13.24
N ASP A 34 9.16 22.40 11.91
CA ASP A 34 8.21 23.01 10.98
C ASP A 34 7.79 21.98 9.92
N PRO A 35 6.66 21.26 10.12
CA PRO A 35 6.21 20.21 9.21
C PRO A 35 5.96 20.70 7.78
N GLU A 36 5.55 21.95 7.59
CA GLU A 36 5.25 22.53 6.26
C GLU A 36 6.52 22.69 5.41
N LYS A 37 7.68 22.84 6.04
CA LYS A 37 8.98 22.90 5.36
C LYS A 37 9.69 21.56 5.28
N TRP A 38 9.12 20.52 5.88
CA TRP A 38 9.72 19.20 5.82
C TRP A 38 9.77 18.70 4.38
N THR A 39 10.92 18.14 4.02
CA THR A 39 11.13 17.42 2.77
C THR A 39 11.54 16.00 3.15
N PRO A 40 10.86 14.96 2.64
CA PRO A 40 11.19 13.59 3.02
C PRO A 40 12.64 13.28 2.62
N PRO A 41 13.45 12.69 3.52
CA PRO A 41 14.79 12.24 3.18
C PRO A 41 14.80 11.32 1.96
N ALA A 42 15.91 11.27 1.22
CA ALA A 42 16.09 10.43 0.04
C ALA A 42 16.34 8.94 0.39
N LYS A 43 15.57 8.38 1.32
CA LYS A 43 15.77 7.03 1.91
C LYS A 43 14.64 6.04 1.60
N SER A 44 13.65 6.42 0.81
CA SER A 44 12.57 5.51 0.37
C SER A 44 13.05 4.44 -0.64
N GLY A 45 14.32 4.50 -1.04
CA GLY A 45 14.92 3.70 -2.11
C GLY A 45 14.71 4.35 -3.47
N GLY A 46 15.28 3.75 -4.51
CA GLY A 46 15.01 4.14 -5.90
C GLY A 46 15.70 5.43 -6.37
N HIS A 47 15.44 5.77 -7.63
CA HIS A 47 16.02 6.92 -8.32
C HIS A 47 15.59 8.24 -7.64
N ARG A 48 16.58 9.06 -7.26
CA ARG A 48 16.41 10.29 -6.47
C ARG A 48 15.74 10.07 -5.10
N GLY A 49 15.88 8.86 -4.54
CA GLY A 49 15.42 8.51 -3.19
C GLY A 49 13.91 8.39 -3.04
N ARG A 50 13.20 8.09 -4.13
CA ARG A 50 11.76 7.79 -4.15
C ARG A 50 11.49 6.45 -4.83
N TYR A 51 10.61 5.68 -4.21
CA TYR A 51 10.14 4.41 -4.73
C TYR A 51 8.65 4.29 -4.44
N LEU A 52 7.84 4.20 -5.49
CA LEU A 52 6.40 4.48 -5.41
C LEU A 52 5.67 3.62 -4.38
N TRP A 53 6.03 2.34 -4.26
CA TRP A 53 5.45 1.45 -3.24
C TRP A 53 5.78 1.88 -1.82
N THR A 54 7.04 2.21 -1.57
CA THR A 54 7.52 2.62 -0.25
C THR A 54 6.78 3.88 0.20
N ASP A 55 6.68 4.85 -0.71
CA ASP A 55 6.05 6.13 -0.41
C ASP A 55 4.52 6.03 -0.32
N ALA A 56 3.88 5.15 -1.09
CA ALA A 56 2.44 4.88 -0.96
C ALA A 56 2.09 4.35 0.44
N PHE A 57 2.84 3.34 0.90
CA PHE A 57 2.73 2.85 2.28
C PHE A 57 3.09 3.95 3.29
N GLY A 58 4.09 4.78 2.99
CA GLY A 58 4.48 5.92 3.82
C GLY A 58 3.33 6.88 4.10
N VAL A 59 2.60 7.30 3.05
CA VAL A 59 1.42 8.18 3.17
C VAL A 59 0.35 7.53 4.05
N ILE A 60 0.02 6.27 3.80
CA ILE A 60 -1.02 5.54 4.57
C ILE A 60 -0.60 5.36 6.03
N ASN A 61 0.69 5.13 6.27
CA ASN A 61 1.26 4.99 7.61
C ASN A 61 1.29 6.33 8.36
N PHE A 62 1.54 7.46 7.70
CA PHE A 62 1.42 8.78 8.32
C PHE A 62 -0.02 9.09 8.73
N ILE A 63 -1.00 8.75 7.89
CA ILE A 63 -2.42 8.87 8.24
C ILE A 63 -2.76 7.99 9.45
N THR A 64 -2.19 6.79 9.51
CA THR A 64 -2.35 5.88 10.66
C THR A 64 -1.75 6.47 11.93
N LEU A 65 -0.52 6.98 11.89
CA LEU A 65 0.13 7.66 13.02
C LEU A 65 -0.71 8.84 13.52
N HIS A 66 -1.26 9.66 12.61
CA HIS A 66 -2.16 10.74 12.97
C HIS A 66 -3.33 10.23 13.82
N GLN A 67 -4.02 9.20 13.36
CA GLN A 67 -5.20 8.66 14.04
C GLN A 67 -4.87 8.00 15.39
N GLU A 68 -3.83 7.18 15.44
CA GLU A 68 -3.41 6.47 16.66
C GLU A 68 -2.95 7.44 17.76
N TRP A 69 -2.15 8.45 17.40
CA TRP A 69 -1.70 9.46 18.37
C TRP A 69 -2.79 10.43 18.80
N THR A 70 -3.72 10.77 17.90
CA THR A 70 -4.90 11.57 18.27
C THR A 70 -5.79 10.82 19.27
N THR A 71 -6.01 9.52 19.05
CA THR A 71 -6.83 8.67 19.94
C THR A 71 -6.16 8.45 21.30
N SER A 72 -4.82 8.30 21.32
CA SER A 72 -4.06 8.10 22.55
C SER A 72 -3.89 9.38 23.38
N SER A 73 -3.98 10.55 22.74
CA SER A 73 -3.82 11.86 23.37
C SER A 73 -5.15 12.40 23.88
N ALA A 74 -5.67 11.86 24.99
CA ALA A 74 -6.82 12.43 25.71
C ALA A 74 -6.55 13.83 26.32
N THR A 75 -5.36 14.41 26.09
CA THR A 75 -4.92 15.70 26.61
C THR A 75 -4.26 16.56 25.51
N GLY A 76 -5.09 17.24 24.72
CA GLY A 76 -4.85 18.60 24.19
C GLY A 76 -3.51 18.99 23.52
N SER A 77 -2.65 18.07 23.09
CA SER A 77 -1.38 18.43 22.44
C SER A 77 -1.60 18.72 20.94
N SER A 78 -1.27 19.95 20.55
CA SER A 78 -1.43 20.57 19.21
C SER A 78 -0.60 19.93 18.08
N ASN A 79 0.09 18.82 18.29
CA ASN A 79 0.99 18.22 17.30
C ASN A 79 0.31 17.15 16.43
N THR A 80 -1.01 16.99 16.52
CA THR A 80 -1.78 15.97 15.80
C THR A 80 -1.74 16.19 14.29
N ASP A 81 -1.87 17.42 13.80
CA ASP A 81 -1.88 17.70 12.34
C ASP A 81 -0.50 17.46 11.67
N LYS A 82 0.57 17.33 12.46
CA LYS A 82 1.93 17.11 11.94
C LYS A 82 1.98 15.95 10.96
N TYR A 83 1.47 14.78 11.34
CA TYR A 83 1.56 13.59 10.49
C TYR A 83 0.75 13.73 9.19
N ILE A 84 -0.37 14.47 9.23
CA ILE A 84 -1.12 14.80 8.02
C ILE A 84 -0.30 15.74 7.13
N THR A 85 0.32 16.79 7.68
CA THR A 85 1.24 17.64 6.92
C THR A 85 2.38 16.81 6.30
N LEU A 86 3.01 15.90 7.05
CA LEU A 86 4.04 15.02 6.49
C LEU A 86 3.51 14.14 5.35
N ALA A 87 2.30 13.60 5.47
CA ALA A 87 1.65 12.85 4.39
C ALA A 87 1.45 13.72 3.13
N ARG A 88 0.98 14.97 3.28
CA ARG A 88 0.83 15.93 2.17
C ARG A 88 2.17 16.24 1.51
N ARG A 89 3.19 16.58 2.30
CA ARG A 89 4.56 16.86 1.81
C ARG A 89 5.17 15.66 1.07
N LEU A 90 4.89 14.44 1.53
CA LEU A 90 5.31 13.23 0.85
C LEU A 90 4.61 13.05 -0.51
N VAL A 91 3.30 13.31 -0.58
CA VAL A 91 2.54 13.32 -1.84
C VAL A 91 3.13 14.31 -2.83
N ASP A 92 3.34 15.56 -2.42
CA ASP A 92 3.92 16.61 -3.26
C ASP A 92 5.29 16.16 -3.80
N THR A 93 6.16 15.66 -2.91
CA THR A 93 7.50 15.25 -3.32
C THR A 93 7.49 14.04 -4.25
N VAL A 94 6.55 13.10 -4.09
CA VAL A 94 6.40 11.99 -5.03
C VAL A 94 5.95 12.48 -6.39
N HIS A 95 5.02 13.43 -6.47
CA HIS A 95 4.57 14.00 -7.74
C HIS A 95 5.68 14.79 -8.43
N ASP A 96 6.50 15.52 -7.66
CA ASP A 96 7.64 16.28 -8.19
C ASP A 96 8.80 15.40 -8.64
N VAL A 97 9.03 14.25 -8.01
CA VAL A 97 10.10 13.34 -8.40
C VAL A 97 9.61 12.32 -9.43
N LEU A 98 8.60 11.53 -9.10
CA LEU A 98 8.13 10.38 -9.90
C LEU A 98 7.12 10.77 -10.98
N GLY A 99 6.50 11.96 -10.90
CA GLY A 99 5.65 12.54 -11.96
C GLY A 99 6.42 13.32 -13.04
N HIS A 100 7.75 13.32 -12.97
CA HIS A 100 8.63 13.97 -13.95
C HIS A 100 9.54 12.97 -14.66
N THR A 101 10.10 13.38 -15.80
CA THR A 101 11.23 12.71 -16.46
C THR A 101 12.39 12.52 -15.49
N ARG A 102 13.27 11.54 -15.75
CA ARG A 102 14.36 11.20 -14.82
C ARG A 102 15.31 12.37 -14.57
N ASP A 103 15.58 13.19 -15.60
CA ASP A 103 16.37 14.41 -15.47
C ASP A 103 15.65 15.54 -14.71
N GLY A 104 14.37 15.37 -14.37
CA GLY A 104 13.56 16.31 -13.62
C GLY A 104 13.14 17.56 -14.39
N LYS A 105 13.34 17.60 -15.72
CA LYS A 105 13.12 18.82 -16.51
C LYS A 105 11.69 19.00 -17.01
N ALA A 106 10.92 17.92 -17.12
CA ALA A 106 9.56 17.96 -17.64
C ALA A 106 8.65 16.98 -16.90
N ARG A 107 7.36 17.30 -16.85
CA ARG A 107 6.30 16.34 -16.45
C ARG A 107 6.33 15.13 -17.39
N LEU A 108 5.83 13.99 -16.92
CA LEU A 108 5.64 12.83 -17.80
C LEU A 108 4.69 13.15 -18.96
N PRO A 109 4.87 12.55 -20.16
CA PRO A 109 3.99 12.79 -21.30
C PRO A 109 2.51 12.59 -20.96
N GLY A 110 1.69 13.61 -21.20
CA GLY A 110 0.26 13.63 -20.87
C GLY A 110 -0.09 14.34 -19.55
N ALA A 111 0.89 14.67 -18.70
CA ALA A 111 0.68 15.47 -17.49
C ALA A 111 0.86 16.98 -17.76
N THR A 112 0.16 17.79 -16.97
CA THR A 112 0.31 19.26 -16.88
C THR A 112 0.40 19.67 -15.42
N ASP A 113 0.60 20.94 -15.10
CA ASP A 113 0.62 21.37 -13.70
C ASP A 113 -0.77 21.31 -13.05
N GLU A 114 -1.84 21.49 -13.82
CA GLU A 114 -3.22 21.32 -13.36
C GLU A 114 -3.65 19.85 -13.28
N ASN A 115 -2.99 18.97 -14.06
CA ASN A 115 -3.19 17.52 -14.03
C ASN A 115 -1.84 16.78 -13.95
N PRO A 116 -1.17 16.84 -12.78
CA PRO A 116 0.21 16.34 -12.63
C PRO A 116 0.33 14.83 -12.78
N LEU A 117 -0.79 14.10 -12.67
CA LEU A 117 -0.85 12.65 -12.79
C LEU A 117 -1.37 12.18 -14.16
N GLY A 118 -1.60 13.11 -15.11
CA GLY A 118 -2.10 12.82 -16.45
C GLY A 118 -1.20 11.94 -17.33
N GLY A 119 0.08 11.82 -16.96
CA GLY A 119 1.06 10.93 -17.59
C GLY A 119 1.39 9.70 -16.76
N GLY A 120 0.67 9.46 -15.65
CA GLY A 120 1.00 8.41 -14.70
C GLY A 120 2.08 8.81 -13.69
N LEU A 121 2.71 7.81 -13.07
CA LEU A 121 3.85 7.99 -12.15
C LEU A 121 4.88 6.89 -12.39
N ARG A 122 6.16 7.26 -12.43
CA ARG A 122 7.26 6.28 -12.45
C ARG A 122 7.28 5.46 -11.15
N ILE A 123 7.73 4.21 -11.23
CA ILE A 123 7.99 3.38 -10.06
C ILE A 123 9.24 3.85 -9.28
N GLY A 124 10.22 4.44 -9.98
CA GLY A 124 11.43 4.99 -9.39
C GLY A 124 12.57 3.98 -9.28
N LYS A 125 12.68 3.00 -10.18
CA LYS A 125 13.86 2.08 -10.19
C LYS A 125 15.15 2.84 -10.55
N LEU A 126 16.28 2.37 -10.00
CA LEU A 126 17.59 2.95 -10.26
C LEU A 126 17.98 2.82 -11.74
N ASP A 127 17.83 1.62 -12.30
CA ASP A 127 18.04 1.39 -13.72
C ASP A 127 16.95 2.07 -14.54
N GLU A 128 17.34 2.74 -15.62
CA GLU A 128 16.41 3.50 -16.46
C GLU A 128 15.61 2.61 -17.42
N THR A 129 16.25 1.58 -17.98
CA THR A 129 15.70 0.79 -19.09
C THR A 129 15.59 -0.70 -18.74
N GLY A 130 14.76 -1.41 -19.49
CA GLY A 130 14.63 -2.87 -19.41
C GLY A 130 13.43 -3.32 -18.56
N VAL A 131 13.20 -4.63 -18.56
CA VAL A 131 12.06 -5.24 -17.86
C VAL A 131 12.09 -5.02 -16.35
N ASP A 132 13.28 -4.87 -15.77
CA ASP A 132 13.50 -4.59 -14.34
C ASP A 132 13.82 -3.12 -14.02
N GLY A 133 14.00 -2.29 -15.07
CA GLY A 133 14.29 -0.86 -14.95
C GLY A 133 13.07 -0.02 -14.55
N ASP A 134 13.16 1.29 -14.70
CA ASP A 134 12.08 2.20 -14.40
C ASP A 134 10.92 2.03 -15.39
N GLY A 135 9.77 2.60 -15.04
CA GLY A 135 8.54 2.41 -15.78
C GLY A 135 7.33 2.62 -14.90
N GLN A 136 6.20 2.08 -15.31
CA GLN A 136 4.95 2.18 -14.57
C GLN A 136 4.36 0.79 -14.35
N TYR A 137 4.12 0.43 -13.10
CA TYR A 137 3.50 -0.84 -12.72
C TYR A 137 2.06 -0.58 -12.29
N HIS A 138 1.12 -1.31 -12.88
CA HIS A 138 -0.31 -1.12 -12.60
C HIS A 138 -0.64 -1.22 -11.11
N HIS A 139 -0.19 -2.32 -10.48
CA HIS A 139 -0.42 -2.57 -9.06
C HIS A 139 0.12 -1.44 -8.16
N TYR A 140 1.31 -0.91 -8.45
CA TYR A 140 1.91 0.16 -7.64
C TYR A 140 1.13 1.46 -7.76
N LEU A 141 0.66 1.76 -8.98
CA LEU A 141 -0.20 2.91 -9.24
C LEU A 141 -1.54 2.79 -8.52
N THR A 142 -2.13 1.58 -8.44
CA THR A 142 -3.37 1.37 -7.67
C THR A 142 -3.17 1.55 -6.16
N VAL A 143 -2.03 1.15 -5.60
CA VAL A 143 -1.72 1.41 -4.17
C VAL A 143 -1.52 2.91 -3.93
N TRP A 144 -0.91 3.64 -4.88
CA TRP A 144 -0.80 5.09 -4.78
C TRP A 144 -2.17 5.78 -4.87
N MET A 145 -3.05 5.36 -5.79
CA MET A 145 -4.44 5.85 -5.85
C MET A 145 -5.17 5.63 -4.53
N PHE A 146 -4.98 4.46 -3.92
CA PHE A 146 -5.53 4.15 -2.61
C PHE A 146 -4.98 5.11 -1.54
N ALA A 147 -3.67 5.35 -1.50
CA ALA A 147 -3.06 6.29 -0.56
C ALA A 147 -3.64 7.71 -0.68
N LEU A 148 -3.80 8.22 -1.91
CA LEU A 148 -4.44 9.52 -2.16
C LEU A 148 -5.91 9.55 -1.72
N ASN A 149 -6.65 8.47 -1.97
CA ASN A 149 -8.03 8.34 -1.51
C ASN A 149 -8.12 8.36 0.04
N ARG A 150 -7.24 7.63 0.72
CA ARG A 150 -7.19 7.64 2.19
C ARG A 150 -6.83 9.02 2.73
N LEU A 151 -5.89 9.74 2.08
CA LEU A 151 -5.56 11.11 2.46
C LEU A 151 -6.73 12.06 2.26
N SER A 152 -7.50 11.89 1.18
CA SER A 152 -8.74 12.63 0.93
C SER A 152 -9.73 12.48 2.08
N LEU A 153 -9.96 11.25 2.55
CA LEU A 153 -10.86 10.99 3.68
C LEU A 153 -10.32 11.54 5.00
N ALA A 154 -9.02 11.34 5.27
CA ALA A 154 -8.40 11.80 6.52
C ALA A 154 -8.39 13.33 6.65
N THR A 155 -8.29 14.05 5.54
CA THR A 155 -8.24 15.53 5.51
C THR A 155 -9.58 16.19 5.23
N GLY A 156 -10.55 15.45 4.70
CA GLY A 156 -11.77 16.00 4.12
C GLY A 156 -11.56 16.76 2.80
N ASP A 157 -10.35 16.75 2.23
CA ASP A 157 -10.05 17.42 0.97
C ASP A 157 -10.29 16.48 -0.23
N PRO A 158 -11.32 16.72 -1.05
CA PRO A 158 -11.61 15.89 -2.22
C PRO A 158 -10.55 15.98 -3.33
N ALA A 159 -9.66 16.97 -3.31
CA ALA A 159 -8.62 17.14 -4.33
C ALA A 159 -7.73 15.91 -4.50
N TYR A 160 -7.37 15.24 -3.39
CA TYR A 160 -6.55 14.02 -3.45
C TYR A 160 -7.28 12.86 -4.14
N ASN A 161 -8.59 12.69 -3.90
CA ASN A 161 -9.37 11.67 -4.61
C ASN A 161 -9.52 12.02 -6.10
N ARG A 162 -9.68 13.31 -6.46
CA ARG A 162 -9.67 13.76 -7.86
C ARG A 162 -8.35 13.45 -8.55
N GLN A 163 -7.21 13.65 -7.88
CA GLN A 163 -5.90 13.26 -8.39
C GLN A 163 -5.80 11.74 -8.60
N ALA A 164 -6.31 10.93 -7.66
CA ALA A 164 -6.37 9.48 -7.83
C ALA A 164 -7.21 9.06 -9.04
N ILE A 165 -8.35 9.70 -9.28
CA ILE A 165 -9.21 9.48 -10.45
C ILE A 165 -8.50 9.92 -11.74
N ALA A 166 -7.80 11.06 -11.73
CA ALA A 166 -7.03 11.53 -12.88
C ALA A 166 -5.93 10.53 -13.25
N LEU A 167 -5.21 10.00 -12.25
CA LEU A 167 -4.23 8.92 -12.44
C LEU A 167 -4.89 7.67 -13.03
N ALA A 168 -6.01 7.25 -12.45
CA ALA A 168 -6.77 6.08 -12.89
C ALA A 168 -7.15 6.17 -14.37
N LYS A 169 -7.59 7.35 -14.83
CA LYS A 169 -7.96 7.59 -16.23
C LYS A 169 -6.76 7.67 -17.17
N ALA A 170 -5.66 8.27 -16.73
CA ALA A 170 -4.44 8.37 -17.52
C ALA A 170 -3.87 6.99 -17.85
N ILE A 171 -3.83 6.10 -16.86
CA ILE A 171 -3.14 4.82 -16.99
C ILE A 171 -4.04 3.73 -17.62
N HIS A 172 -5.35 3.74 -17.34
CA HIS A 172 -6.25 2.66 -17.70
C HIS A 172 -6.16 2.23 -19.19
N PRO A 173 -6.32 3.12 -20.19
CA PRO A 173 -6.27 2.72 -21.59
C PRO A 173 -4.90 2.17 -22.02
N ARG A 174 -3.83 2.46 -21.27
CA ARG A 174 -2.46 2.05 -21.58
C ARG A 174 -2.13 0.65 -21.07
N PHE A 175 -2.73 0.24 -19.96
CA PHE A 175 -2.53 -1.08 -19.37
C PHE A 175 -3.46 -2.16 -19.93
N PHE A 176 -4.42 -1.81 -20.79
CA PHE A 176 -5.37 -2.75 -21.39
C PHE A 176 -5.02 -3.09 -22.85
N VAL A 177 -5.11 -4.37 -23.19
CA VAL A 177 -4.94 -4.92 -24.54
C VAL A 177 -6.26 -5.48 -25.02
N ASN A 178 -6.66 -5.12 -26.25
CA ASN A 178 -7.96 -5.48 -26.83
C ASN A 178 -9.14 -5.12 -25.90
N ARG A 179 -9.09 -3.91 -25.34
CA ARG A 179 -10.04 -3.38 -24.34
C ARG A 179 -11.51 -3.56 -24.74
N GLU A 180 -11.82 -3.22 -25.99
CA GLU A 180 -13.18 -3.27 -26.55
C GLU A 180 -13.67 -4.72 -26.82
N SER A 181 -12.80 -5.72 -26.63
CA SER A 181 -13.22 -7.13 -26.76
C SER A 181 -14.00 -7.60 -25.52
N THR A 182 -14.69 -8.74 -25.67
CA THR A 182 -15.34 -9.43 -24.55
C THR A 182 -14.35 -10.10 -23.59
N ARG A 183 -13.07 -10.21 -23.98
CA ARG A 183 -12.01 -10.90 -23.22
C ARG A 183 -10.75 -10.03 -23.17
N PRO A 184 -10.85 -8.79 -22.65
CA PRO A 184 -9.70 -7.89 -22.59
C PRO A 184 -8.58 -8.50 -21.76
N ARG A 185 -7.34 -8.11 -22.07
CA ARG A 185 -6.13 -8.50 -21.34
C ARG A 185 -5.51 -7.27 -20.68
N MET A 186 -4.70 -7.50 -19.68
CA MET A 186 -3.86 -6.46 -19.09
C MET A 186 -2.39 -6.73 -19.38
N VAL A 187 -1.56 -5.72 -19.21
CA VAL A 187 -0.10 -5.86 -19.14
C VAL A 187 0.37 -5.47 -17.75
N TRP A 188 1.45 -6.07 -17.28
CA TRP A 188 1.90 -5.89 -15.91
C TRP A 188 2.69 -4.59 -15.74
N LYS A 189 3.47 -4.22 -16.76
CA LYS A 189 4.36 -3.06 -16.71
C LYS A 189 4.44 -2.33 -18.05
N MET A 190 4.34 -1.01 -17.98
CA MET A 190 4.53 -0.08 -19.08
C MET A 190 5.86 0.70 -18.94
N SER A 191 6.35 1.25 -20.04
CA SER A 191 7.44 2.23 -20.07
C SER A 191 7.06 3.50 -19.30
N MET A 192 8.06 4.32 -18.95
CA MET A 192 7.85 5.54 -18.15
C MET A 192 6.86 6.53 -18.79
N ASP A 193 6.81 6.58 -20.11
CA ASP A 193 5.94 7.42 -20.93
C ASP A 193 4.62 6.72 -21.35
N LEU A 194 4.36 5.51 -20.84
CA LEU A 194 3.19 4.69 -21.16
C LEU A 194 3.04 4.32 -22.66
N SER A 195 4.09 4.42 -23.46
CA SER A 195 4.03 4.14 -24.89
C SER A 195 4.19 2.66 -25.23
N ILE A 196 4.90 1.88 -24.42
CA ILE A 196 5.27 0.49 -24.71
C ILE A 196 5.03 -0.40 -23.47
N ALA A 197 4.44 -1.59 -23.69
CA ALA A 197 4.40 -2.63 -22.67
C ALA A 197 5.78 -3.27 -22.52
N LEU A 198 6.43 -3.06 -21.38
CA LEU A 198 7.74 -3.64 -21.06
C LEU A 198 7.62 -5.09 -20.60
N VAL A 199 6.54 -5.42 -19.89
CA VAL A 199 6.25 -6.79 -19.46
C VAL A 199 4.81 -7.13 -19.87
N PRO A 200 4.62 -7.82 -21.01
CA PRO A 200 3.31 -8.03 -21.61
C PRO A 200 2.51 -9.18 -20.96
N SER A 201 3.00 -9.78 -19.88
CA SER A 201 2.24 -10.72 -19.05
C SER A 201 1.23 -9.98 -18.18
N GLU A 202 0.22 -10.69 -17.68
CA GLU A 202 -0.75 -10.13 -16.74
C GLU A 202 -0.28 -10.28 -15.31
N GLY A 203 -0.24 -9.17 -14.57
CA GLY A 203 -0.09 -9.24 -13.12
C GLY A 203 -1.27 -9.96 -12.49
N ASN A 204 -1.00 -10.60 -11.36
CA ASN A 204 -2.01 -11.41 -10.68
C ASN A 204 -3.10 -10.56 -10.09
N LEU A 205 -2.69 -9.60 -9.27
CA LEU A 205 -3.55 -8.74 -8.48
C LEU A 205 -4.10 -7.57 -9.29
N ASP A 206 -3.39 -7.13 -10.34
CA ASP A 206 -3.74 -5.99 -11.19
C ASP A 206 -5.25 -5.86 -11.51
N PRO A 207 -5.96 -6.90 -12.00
CA PRO A 207 -7.39 -6.77 -12.26
C PRO A 207 -8.25 -6.67 -10.98
N ILE A 208 -7.86 -7.34 -9.90
CA ILE A 208 -8.59 -7.34 -8.63
C ILE A 208 -8.41 -5.98 -7.94
N ASP A 209 -7.19 -5.44 -7.90
CA ASP A 209 -6.90 -4.12 -7.33
C ASP A 209 -7.52 -3.02 -8.18
N GLY A 210 -7.41 -3.10 -9.50
CA GLY A 210 -8.07 -2.17 -10.41
C GLY A 210 -9.58 -2.12 -10.15
N TYR A 211 -10.23 -3.29 -10.06
CA TYR A 211 -11.67 -3.37 -9.78
C TYR A 211 -12.04 -2.76 -8.43
N VAL A 212 -11.31 -3.09 -7.36
CA VAL A 212 -11.62 -2.62 -6.00
C VAL A 212 -11.31 -1.14 -5.83
N ILE A 213 -10.09 -0.71 -6.18
CA ILE A 213 -9.65 0.66 -5.96
C ILE A 213 -10.49 1.64 -6.77
N TYR A 214 -10.79 1.35 -8.04
CA TYR A 214 -11.60 2.26 -8.87
C TYR A 214 -13.02 2.44 -8.29
N ARG A 215 -13.62 1.37 -7.75
CA ARG A 215 -14.91 1.47 -7.04
C ARG A 215 -14.82 2.33 -5.78
N LEU A 216 -13.73 2.24 -5.02
CA LEU A 216 -13.50 3.09 -3.84
C LEU A 216 -13.33 4.57 -4.23
N LEU A 217 -12.59 4.85 -5.31
CA LEU A 217 -12.41 6.21 -5.83
C LEU A 217 -13.74 6.82 -6.27
N GLN A 218 -14.52 6.06 -7.05
CA GLN A 218 -15.83 6.50 -7.53
C GLN A 218 -16.81 6.74 -6.37
N ALA A 219 -16.88 5.82 -5.41
CA ALA A 219 -17.74 5.98 -4.23
C ALA A 219 -17.37 7.25 -3.43
N SER A 220 -16.08 7.54 -3.29
CA SER A 220 -15.60 8.72 -2.57
C SER A 220 -15.95 10.02 -3.30
N ALA A 221 -15.82 10.06 -4.63
CA ALA A 221 -16.24 11.21 -5.44
C ALA A 221 -17.76 11.46 -5.34
N LEU A 222 -18.57 10.39 -5.39
CA LEU A 222 -20.02 10.49 -5.23
C LEU A 222 -20.41 11.01 -3.84
N ALA A 223 -19.74 10.53 -2.77
CA ALA A 223 -20.00 10.97 -1.40
C ALA A 223 -19.61 12.44 -1.16
N ALA A 224 -18.55 12.93 -1.82
CA ALA A 224 -18.15 14.33 -1.79
C ALA A 224 -19.08 15.26 -2.61
N GLY A 225 -20.14 14.72 -3.22
CA GLY A 225 -21.09 15.50 -4.03
C GLY A 225 -20.52 15.92 -5.39
N GLU A 226 -19.40 15.32 -5.83
CA GLU A 226 -18.76 15.64 -7.09
C GLU A 226 -19.56 15.04 -8.25
N LYS A 227 -20.46 15.84 -8.83
CA LYS A 227 -21.26 15.46 -10.01
C LYS A 227 -20.65 15.90 -11.34
N SER A 228 -19.37 16.29 -11.35
CA SER A 228 -18.71 16.85 -12.54
C SER A 228 -18.50 15.80 -13.63
N VAL A 229 -18.72 16.21 -14.88
CA VAL A 229 -18.33 15.47 -16.08
C VAL A 229 -16.84 15.11 -15.96
N GLY A 230 -16.51 13.83 -16.09
CA GLY A 230 -15.11 13.37 -16.05
C GLY A 230 -14.65 12.68 -14.77
N LEU A 231 -15.51 12.47 -13.75
CA LEU A 231 -15.15 11.66 -12.57
C LEU A 231 -15.69 10.23 -12.55
N GLY A 232 -16.63 9.90 -13.44
CA GLY A 232 -17.15 8.52 -13.58
C GLY A 232 -16.06 7.55 -14.03
N LEU A 233 -16.07 6.34 -13.45
CA LEU A 233 -15.13 5.24 -13.72
C LEU A 233 -15.86 3.95 -14.15
N ASP A 234 -17.15 4.03 -14.53
CA ASP A 234 -18.00 2.87 -14.79
C ASP A 234 -17.44 1.98 -15.91
N GLY A 235 -16.89 2.59 -16.97
CA GLY A 235 -16.28 1.86 -18.08
C GLY A 235 -15.02 1.11 -17.64
N GLU A 236 -14.12 1.80 -16.93
CA GLU A 236 -12.90 1.22 -16.39
C GLU A 236 -13.17 0.08 -15.40
N ILE A 237 -14.14 0.25 -14.51
CA ILE A 237 -14.58 -0.79 -13.55
C ILE A 237 -15.14 -2.00 -14.30
N ALA A 238 -15.98 -1.77 -15.32
CA ALA A 238 -16.52 -2.84 -16.15
C ALA A 238 -15.42 -3.60 -16.91
N ASP A 239 -14.36 -2.92 -17.32
CA ASP A 239 -13.21 -3.54 -18.02
C ASP A 239 -12.44 -4.48 -17.09
N TYR A 240 -12.13 -4.07 -15.85
CA TYR A 240 -11.51 -4.96 -14.86
C TYR A 240 -12.39 -6.17 -14.55
N LYS A 241 -13.71 -5.98 -14.43
CA LYS A 241 -14.66 -7.07 -14.20
C LYS A 241 -14.59 -8.11 -15.32
N ARG A 242 -14.55 -7.69 -16.59
CA ARG A 242 -14.37 -8.61 -17.74
C ARG A 242 -13.04 -9.36 -17.68
N VAL A 243 -11.96 -8.71 -17.24
CA VAL A 243 -10.65 -9.38 -17.05
C VAL A 243 -10.75 -10.46 -15.96
N MET A 244 -11.35 -10.13 -14.81
CA MET A 244 -11.55 -11.07 -13.68
C MET A 244 -12.39 -12.28 -14.11
N GLU A 245 -13.54 -12.06 -14.74
CA GLU A 245 -14.44 -13.11 -15.24
C GLU A 245 -13.71 -14.06 -16.21
N ARG A 246 -12.88 -13.50 -17.08
CA ARG A 246 -12.10 -14.25 -18.07
C ARG A 246 -10.93 -15.02 -17.44
N LYS A 247 -10.26 -14.51 -16.39
CA LYS A 247 -9.24 -15.28 -15.63
C LYS A 247 -9.86 -16.44 -14.86
N GLY A 248 -11.15 -16.33 -14.53
CA GLY A 248 -11.91 -17.38 -13.85
C GLY A 248 -11.46 -17.60 -12.40
N GLU A 249 -11.89 -18.72 -11.83
CA GLU A 249 -11.77 -19.01 -10.41
C GLU A 249 -10.42 -19.67 -10.00
N HIS A 250 -9.48 -19.92 -10.92
CA HIS A 250 -8.29 -20.76 -10.62
C HIS A 250 -7.03 -19.99 -10.20
N PHE A 251 -7.12 -18.70 -9.89
CA PHE A 251 -5.92 -17.88 -9.70
C PHE A 251 -5.73 -17.43 -8.24
N VAL A 252 -4.94 -18.19 -7.49
CA VAL A 252 -4.41 -17.83 -6.17
C VAL A 252 -2.92 -18.15 -6.17
N SER A 253 -2.10 -17.16 -5.79
CA SER A 253 -0.65 -17.29 -5.74
C SER A 253 -0.21 -18.13 -4.54
N THR A 254 0.95 -18.77 -4.62
CA THR A 254 1.64 -19.36 -3.47
C THR A 254 2.62 -18.39 -2.81
N ASP A 255 2.78 -17.19 -3.37
CA ASP A 255 3.65 -16.16 -2.81
C ASP A 255 3.00 -15.47 -1.58
N PRO A 256 3.72 -15.34 -0.44
CA PRO A 256 3.16 -14.73 0.77
C PRO A 256 2.67 -13.29 0.58
N LEU A 257 3.38 -12.49 -0.22
CA LEU A 257 2.99 -11.10 -0.46
C LEU A 257 1.67 -11.07 -1.23
N ASP A 258 1.59 -11.82 -2.33
CA ASP A 258 0.39 -11.87 -3.16
C ASP A 258 -0.83 -12.32 -2.36
N LEU A 259 -0.68 -13.34 -1.51
CA LEU A 259 -1.75 -13.84 -0.64
C LEU A 259 -2.23 -12.76 0.33
N GLY A 260 -1.29 -12.04 0.96
CA GLY A 260 -1.58 -10.93 1.85
C GLY A 260 -2.31 -9.79 1.14
N MET A 261 -1.75 -9.32 0.04
CA MET A 261 -2.33 -8.22 -0.73
C MET A 261 -3.69 -8.61 -1.31
N THR A 262 -3.90 -9.87 -1.71
CA THR A 262 -5.24 -10.35 -2.12
C THR A 262 -6.25 -10.29 -0.97
N LEU A 263 -5.87 -10.73 0.24
CA LEU A 263 -6.75 -10.63 1.42
C LEU A 263 -7.05 -9.18 1.80
N TRP A 264 -6.04 -8.30 1.70
CA TRP A 264 -6.27 -6.86 1.83
C TRP A 264 -7.21 -6.33 0.75
N THR A 265 -7.10 -6.72 -0.51
CA THR A 265 -8.00 -6.16 -1.53
C THR A 265 -9.43 -6.71 -1.39
N THR A 266 -9.57 -7.99 -1.07
CA THR A 266 -10.89 -8.64 -0.95
C THR A 266 -11.66 -8.27 0.31
N HIS A 267 -11.01 -7.86 1.41
CA HIS A 267 -11.72 -7.52 2.65
C HIS A 267 -12.72 -6.37 2.49
N TRP A 268 -12.55 -5.52 1.47
CA TRP A 268 -13.45 -4.43 1.14
C TRP A 268 -14.86 -4.89 0.73
N PHE A 269 -15.00 -6.16 0.32
CA PHE A 269 -16.25 -6.69 -0.22
C PHE A 269 -16.58 -8.11 0.25
N SER A 270 -15.71 -8.79 1.01
CA SER A 270 -15.87 -10.20 1.37
C SER A 270 -17.07 -10.51 2.27
N ASP A 271 -17.64 -9.49 2.93
CA ASP A 271 -18.85 -9.57 3.74
C ASP A 271 -20.15 -9.41 2.94
N ARG A 272 -20.08 -8.97 1.67
CA ARG A 272 -21.26 -8.60 0.87
C ARG A 272 -21.27 -9.10 -0.57
N GLU A 273 -20.12 -9.46 -1.15
CA GLU A 273 -20.01 -9.92 -2.54
C GLU A 273 -19.34 -11.30 -2.62
N SER A 274 -19.99 -12.22 -3.35
CA SER A 274 -19.59 -13.63 -3.39
C SER A 274 -18.22 -13.86 -4.05
N TRP A 275 -17.84 -13.07 -5.06
CA TRP A 275 -16.52 -13.18 -5.70
C TRP A 275 -15.40 -12.91 -4.70
N ALA A 276 -15.55 -11.90 -3.83
CA ALA A 276 -14.56 -11.52 -2.85
C ALA A 276 -14.48 -12.54 -1.73
N SER A 277 -15.64 -13.00 -1.23
CA SER A 277 -15.72 -14.04 -0.20
C SER A 277 -15.09 -15.36 -0.65
N LYS A 278 -15.38 -15.82 -1.87
CA LYS A 278 -14.77 -17.02 -2.47
C LYS A 278 -13.26 -16.88 -2.61
N LEU A 279 -12.79 -15.75 -3.16
CA LEU A 279 -11.36 -15.50 -3.36
C LEU A 279 -10.61 -15.45 -2.03
N ALA A 280 -11.15 -14.77 -1.02
CA ALA A 280 -10.59 -14.75 0.33
C ALA A 280 -10.54 -16.16 0.96
N GLY A 281 -11.57 -16.98 0.75
CA GLY A 281 -11.59 -18.37 1.21
C GLY A 281 -10.48 -19.22 0.61
N ARG A 282 -10.18 -19.07 -0.69
CA ARG A 282 -9.05 -19.77 -1.32
C ARG A 282 -7.70 -19.24 -0.85
N CYS A 283 -7.56 -17.93 -0.65
CA CYS A 283 -6.34 -17.36 -0.08
C CYS A 283 -6.08 -17.92 1.32
N PHE A 284 -7.12 -18.06 2.15
CA PHE A 284 -7.00 -18.72 3.45
C PHE A 284 -6.51 -20.17 3.32
N GLN A 285 -7.10 -20.97 2.43
CA GLN A 285 -6.65 -22.35 2.19
C GLN A 285 -5.17 -22.40 1.80
N GLN A 286 -4.73 -21.50 0.92
CA GLN A 286 -3.33 -21.47 0.49
C GLN A 286 -2.37 -20.99 1.59
N ILE A 287 -2.79 -20.05 2.45
CA ILE A 287 -2.03 -19.64 3.64
C ILE A 287 -1.92 -20.81 4.63
N TYR A 288 -3.02 -21.52 4.86
CA TYR A 288 -3.03 -22.69 5.74
C TYR A 288 -2.09 -23.77 5.21
N GLU A 289 -2.16 -24.11 3.92
CA GLU A 289 -1.23 -25.05 3.29
C GLU A 289 0.23 -24.61 3.50
N LEU A 290 0.52 -23.34 3.19
CA LEU A 290 1.87 -22.80 3.29
C LEU A 290 2.42 -22.82 4.73
N PHE A 291 1.60 -22.50 5.72
CA PHE A 291 2.06 -22.32 7.10
C PHE A 291 1.98 -23.60 7.93
N GLU A 292 0.93 -24.41 7.76
CA GLU A 292 0.73 -25.63 8.55
C GLU A 292 1.28 -26.89 7.88
N ILE A 293 1.13 -27.03 6.57
CA ILE A 293 1.57 -28.23 5.85
C ILE A 293 3.04 -28.08 5.43
N ASP A 294 3.35 -27.01 4.70
CA ASP A 294 4.70 -26.72 4.19
C ASP A 294 5.65 -26.17 5.26
N ARG A 295 5.14 -25.90 6.47
CA ARG A 295 5.86 -25.36 7.64
C ARG A 295 6.72 -24.15 7.27
N TYR A 296 6.21 -23.27 6.40
CA TYR A 296 6.97 -22.15 5.85
C TYR A 296 7.56 -21.24 6.93
N LEU A 297 6.80 -20.92 7.98
CA LEU A 297 7.27 -20.07 9.08
C LEU A 297 8.33 -20.74 9.97
N SER A 298 8.50 -22.06 9.88
CA SER A 298 9.57 -22.80 10.57
C SER A 298 10.87 -22.84 9.76
N ARG A 299 10.85 -22.40 8.49
CA ARG A 299 12.06 -22.32 7.66
C ARG A 299 13.01 -21.27 8.22
N ASN A 300 14.31 -21.50 8.00
CA ASN A 300 15.34 -20.55 8.40
C ASN A 300 15.07 -19.18 7.76
N ILE A 301 15.07 -18.15 8.60
CA ILE A 301 14.69 -16.79 8.24
C ILE A 301 15.53 -16.19 7.10
N LYS A 302 16.76 -16.67 6.89
CA LYS A 302 17.64 -16.22 5.79
C LYS A 302 17.12 -16.61 4.39
N TYR A 303 16.19 -17.55 4.31
CA TYR A 303 15.52 -17.97 3.06
C TYR A 303 14.13 -17.36 2.92
N ARG A 304 13.77 -16.46 3.82
CA ARG A 304 12.47 -15.79 3.88
C ARG A 304 12.67 -14.31 3.61
N LEU A 305 11.61 -13.65 3.15
CA LEU A 305 11.65 -12.22 2.83
C LEU A 305 10.64 -11.48 3.71
N ALA A 306 11.16 -10.66 4.63
CA ALA A 306 10.37 -9.97 5.65
C ALA A 306 9.19 -9.18 5.06
N PHE A 307 9.43 -8.35 4.04
CA PHE A 307 8.38 -7.55 3.43
C PHE A 307 7.24 -8.40 2.83
N ARG A 308 7.53 -9.59 2.31
CA ARG A 308 6.50 -10.49 1.75
C ARG A 308 5.56 -10.99 2.85
N GLU A 309 6.12 -11.41 3.97
CA GLU A 309 5.36 -11.89 5.11
C GLU A 309 4.65 -10.76 5.87
N PHE A 310 5.24 -9.56 5.94
CA PHE A 310 4.54 -8.38 6.44
C PHE A 310 3.34 -8.03 5.58
N GLY A 311 3.41 -8.24 4.26
CA GLY A 311 2.24 -8.16 3.38
C GLY A 311 1.16 -9.17 3.75
N THR A 312 1.54 -10.42 4.04
CA THR A 312 0.60 -11.43 4.58
C THR A 312 -0.04 -10.94 5.88
N SER A 313 0.76 -10.51 6.85
CA SER A 313 0.31 -10.03 8.16
C SER A 313 -0.67 -8.85 8.05
N LEU A 314 -0.37 -7.87 7.19
CA LEU A 314 -1.26 -6.77 6.86
C LEU A 314 -2.62 -7.27 6.34
N GLY A 315 -2.60 -8.11 5.29
CA GLY A 315 -3.80 -8.62 4.64
C GLY A 315 -4.71 -9.42 5.56
N VAL A 316 -4.14 -10.36 6.31
CA VAL A 316 -4.91 -11.21 7.22
C VAL A 316 -5.49 -10.41 8.38
N ARG A 317 -4.80 -9.38 8.86
CA ARG A 317 -5.34 -8.49 9.90
C ARG A 317 -6.47 -7.60 9.38
N CYS A 318 -6.38 -7.09 8.15
CA CYS A 318 -7.49 -6.36 7.53
C CYS A 318 -8.71 -7.26 7.32
N HIS A 319 -8.50 -8.48 6.83
CA HIS A 319 -9.58 -9.42 6.55
C HIS A 319 -10.24 -9.98 7.82
N SER A 320 -9.45 -10.38 8.82
CA SER A 320 -9.97 -11.06 10.02
C SER A 320 -10.93 -10.21 10.86
N GLU A 321 -10.87 -8.88 10.79
CA GLU A 321 -11.81 -7.99 11.48
C GLU A 321 -13.21 -7.99 10.86
N ARG A 322 -13.30 -8.24 9.55
CA ARG A 322 -14.57 -8.29 8.81
C ARG A 322 -15.06 -9.71 8.52
N SER A 323 -14.26 -10.72 8.84
CA SER A 323 -14.61 -12.12 8.57
C SER A 323 -15.88 -12.54 9.33
N PRO A 324 -16.89 -13.09 8.62
CA PRO A 324 -18.06 -13.71 9.27
C PRO A 324 -17.67 -15.03 9.96
N ASP A 325 -16.64 -15.72 9.45
CA ASP A 325 -16.09 -16.95 10.02
C ASP A 325 -15.09 -16.58 11.14
N LYS A 326 -15.50 -16.81 12.39
CA LYS A 326 -14.74 -16.42 13.59
C LYS A 326 -13.57 -17.35 13.89
N GLU A 327 -13.70 -18.64 13.61
CA GLU A 327 -12.62 -19.61 13.81
C GLU A 327 -11.47 -19.30 12.85
N ARG A 328 -11.79 -19.11 11.57
CA ARG A 328 -10.82 -18.66 10.56
C ARG A 328 -10.15 -17.33 10.93
N ALA A 329 -10.90 -16.41 11.51
CA ALA A 329 -10.37 -15.13 11.94
C ALA A 329 -9.34 -15.27 13.07
N VAL A 330 -9.50 -16.27 13.96
CA VAL A 330 -8.53 -16.57 15.03
C VAL A 330 -7.24 -17.13 14.43
N ASP A 331 -7.32 -18.10 13.53
CA ASP A 331 -6.14 -18.70 12.90
C ASP A 331 -5.33 -17.65 12.13
N LEU A 332 -6.01 -16.84 11.32
CA LEU A 332 -5.40 -15.75 10.57
C LEU A 332 -4.67 -14.73 11.45
N LYS A 333 -5.24 -14.40 12.63
CA LYS A 333 -4.60 -13.50 13.59
C LYS A 333 -3.36 -14.15 14.21
N SER A 334 -3.44 -15.43 14.57
CA SER A 334 -2.31 -16.21 15.08
C SER A 334 -1.15 -16.24 14.10
N TYR A 335 -1.43 -16.40 12.79
CA TYR A 335 -0.40 -16.33 11.75
C TYR A 335 0.25 -14.95 11.64
N ALA A 336 -0.54 -13.87 11.71
CA ALA A 336 0.01 -12.51 11.73
C ALA A 336 0.90 -12.25 12.94
N ASP A 337 0.51 -12.74 14.12
CA ASP A 337 1.29 -12.61 15.35
C ASP A 337 2.58 -13.45 15.27
N ALA A 338 2.52 -14.67 14.72
CA ALA A 338 3.70 -15.53 14.51
C ALA A 338 4.72 -14.91 13.53
N ILE A 339 4.25 -14.30 12.45
CA ILE A 339 5.11 -13.55 11.52
C ILE A 339 5.82 -12.42 12.25
N LEU A 340 5.08 -11.57 12.98
CA LEU A 340 5.67 -10.43 13.69
C LEU A 340 6.69 -10.89 14.75
N ALA A 341 6.35 -11.92 15.54
CA ALA A 341 7.24 -12.47 16.56
C ALA A 341 8.53 -13.05 15.95
N SER A 342 8.45 -13.67 14.76
CA SER A 342 9.62 -14.23 14.08
C SER A 342 10.62 -13.15 13.63
N TRP A 343 10.11 -12.01 13.15
CA TRP A 343 10.93 -10.93 12.60
C TRP A 343 11.31 -9.86 13.62
N GLU A 344 10.60 -9.74 14.73
CA GLU A 344 10.81 -8.71 15.75
C GLU A 344 12.28 -8.57 16.20
N PRO A 345 13.01 -9.64 16.58
CA PRO A 345 14.42 -9.53 16.96
C PRO A 345 15.31 -8.96 15.84
N TYR A 346 15.01 -9.30 14.58
CA TYR A 346 15.74 -8.80 13.42
C TYR A 346 15.41 -7.35 13.13
N MET A 347 14.16 -6.95 13.32
CA MET A 347 13.72 -5.57 13.15
C MET A 347 14.35 -4.67 14.21
N GLU A 348 14.36 -5.08 15.48
CA GLU A 348 15.01 -4.33 16.56
C GLU A 348 16.48 -4.07 16.29
N VAL A 349 17.22 -5.10 15.86
CA VAL A 349 18.65 -4.96 15.55
C VAL A 349 18.87 -4.10 14.30
N SER A 350 18.11 -4.34 13.24
CA SER A 350 18.31 -3.66 11.95
C SER A 350 17.83 -2.20 11.95
N LEU A 351 17.00 -1.79 12.91
CA LEU A 351 16.63 -0.38 13.15
C LEU A 351 17.76 0.41 13.83
N SER A 352 18.79 -0.26 14.38
CA SER A 352 19.97 0.41 14.92
C SER A 352 20.91 0.85 13.77
N PRO A 353 21.47 2.08 13.83
CA PRO A 353 22.39 2.57 12.79
C PRO A 353 23.62 1.67 12.57
N GLU A 354 24.08 0.99 13.62
CA GLU A 354 25.29 0.18 13.62
C GLU A 354 25.13 -1.19 12.93
N LYS A 355 23.89 -1.66 12.72
CA LYS A 355 23.60 -3.00 12.16
C LYS A 355 22.52 -2.99 11.07
N ALA A 356 22.39 -1.86 10.36
CA ALA A 356 21.45 -1.70 9.26
C ALA A 356 21.67 -2.69 8.08
N GLU A 357 22.82 -3.34 8.01
CA GLU A 357 23.24 -4.27 6.95
C GLU A 357 22.50 -5.63 6.96
N LEU A 358 21.75 -5.97 8.02
CA LEU A 358 21.02 -7.25 8.12
C LEU A 358 19.89 -7.42 7.09
N THR A 359 19.40 -6.31 6.53
CA THR A 359 18.49 -6.32 5.38
C THR A 359 19.24 -5.76 4.18
N PRO A 360 19.19 -6.42 3.00
CA PRO A 360 19.77 -5.86 1.79
C PRO A 360 19.32 -4.41 1.62
N GLU A 361 20.27 -3.53 1.31
CA GLU A 361 20.05 -2.09 1.31
C GLU A 361 18.82 -1.69 0.46
N ASP A 362 18.67 -2.31 -0.71
CA ASP A 362 17.56 -2.07 -1.64
C ASP A 362 16.19 -2.54 -1.12
N LEU A 363 16.17 -3.51 -0.20
CA LEU A 363 14.93 -4.05 0.38
C LEU A 363 14.59 -3.44 1.75
N ARG A 364 15.52 -2.67 2.33
CA ARG A 364 15.33 -2.05 3.64
C ARG A 364 14.10 -1.12 3.65
N PRO A 365 13.90 -0.19 2.70
CA PRO A 365 12.79 0.76 2.77
C PRO A 365 11.41 0.10 2.72
N ILE A 366 11.21 -0.81 1.75
CA ILE A 366 9.95 -1.56 1.62
C ILE A 366 9.66 -2.40 2.87
N THR A 367 10.69 -3.05 3.43
CA THR A 367 10.53 -3.86 4.65
C THR A 367 10.07 -3.01 5.84
N ARG A 368 10.59 -1.79 6.01
CA ARG A 368 10.26 -0.90 7.14
C ARG A 368 8.84 -0.35 7.08
N VAL A 369 8.41 0.12 5.92
CA VAL A 369 7.05 0.65 5.79
C VAL A 369 6.01 -0.47 5.90
N MET A 370 6.29 -1.65 5.35
CA MET A 370 5.40 -2.81 5.47
C MET A 370 5.37 -3.38 6.88
N TYR A 371 6.49 -3.37 7.62
CA TYR A 371 6.51 -3.75 9.03
C TYR A 371 5.60 -2.85 9.87
N SER A 372 5.62 -1.54 9.62
CA SER A 372 4.74 -0.58 10.28
C SER A 372 3.27 -0.96 10.02
N SER A 373 2.89 -1.16 8.76
CA SER A 373 1.53 -1.58 8.40
C SER A 373 1.15 -2.98 8.92
N ALA A 374 2.12 -3.89 9.11
CA ALA A 374 1.87 -5.19 9.72
C ALA A 374 1.63 -5.11 11.24
N LEU A 375 2.33 -4.18 11.93
CA LEU A 375 2.12 -3.90 13.35
C LEU A 375 0.74 -3.30 13.60
N ILE A 376 0.39 -2.27 12.82
CA ILE A 376 -0.89 -1.55 12.89
C ILE A 376 -1.36 -1.29 11.45
N PRO A 377 -2.29 -2.09 10.91
CA PRO A 377 -2.79 -1.89 9.55
C PRO A 377 -3.46 -0.53 9.32
N GLY A 378 -4.06 0.04 10.36
CA GLY A 378 -4.58 1.40 10.34
C GLY A 378 -5.43 1.72 9.11
N ALA A 379 -5.06 2.78 8.39
CA ALA A 379 -5.79 3.30 7.25
C ALA A 379 -5.86 2.36 6.03
N PHE A 380 -5.20 1.19 6.05
CA PHE A 380 -5.47 0.12 5.08
C PHE A 380 -6.82 -0.58 5.29
N ARG A 381 -7.42 -0.48 6.49
CA ARG A 381 -8.65 -1.16 6.88
C ARG A 381 -9.89 -0.34 6.48
N ALA A 382 -10.86 -1.04 5.92
CA ALA A 382 -12.18 -0.49 5.67
C ALA A 382 -12.87 -0.07 6.98
N GLY A 383 -13.23 1.20 7.07
CA GLY A 383 -13.91 1.80 8.21
C GLY A 383 -12.99 2.45 9.24
N TYR A 384 -11.66 2.40 9.04
CA TYR A 384 -10.70 2.92 10.02
C TYR A 384 -10.77 4.44 10.19
N LEU A 385 -11.00 5.18 9.09
CA LEU A 385 -11.14 6.64 9.10
C LEU A 385 -12.61 7.08 9.30
N GLY A 386 -13.47 6.18 9.79
CA GLY A 386 -14.92 6.39 9.89
C GLY A 386 -15.71 5.65 8.80
N PRO A 387 -17.03 5.92 8.67
CA PRO A 387 -17.88 5.23 7.70
C PRO A 387 -17.36 5.34 6.26
N GLU A 388 -17.25 4.22 5.57
CA GLU A 388 -16.77 4.20 4.17
C GLU A 388 -17.87 4.66 3.20
N PRO A 389 -17.51 5.43 2.16
CA PRO A 389 -18.42 5.74 1.06
C PRO A 389 -19.04 4.49 0.44
N LYS A 390 -20.34 4.55 0.14
CA LYS A 390 -21.08 3.41 -0.39
C LYS A 390 -20.70 3.14 -1.84
N THR A 391 -20.12 1.97 -2.08
CA THR A 391 -19.81 1.46 -3.42
C THR A 391 -21.07 0.92 -4.11
N ILE A 392 -21.10 1.04 -5.44
CA ILE A 392 -22.16 0.48 -6.29
C ILE A 392 -21.62 -0.84 -6.90
N PRO A 393 -22.42 -1.92 -6.98
CA PRO A 393 -22.03 -3.21 -7.58
C PRO A 393 -21.66 -3.16 -9.06
#